data_AF-A0A972CQQ0-F1
#
_entry.id   AF-A0A972CQQ0-F1
#
_cell.length_a   1.000
_cell.length_b   1.000
_cell.length_c   1.000
_cell.angle_alpha   90.00
_cell.angle_beta   90.00
_cell.angle_gamma   90.00
#
_symmetry.space_group_name_H-M   'P 1'
#
loop_
_entity.id
_entity.type
_entity.pdbx_description
1 polymer ?
#
loop_
_entity_poly.entity_id
_entity_poly.type
_entity_poly.pdbx_seq_one_letter_code
_entity_poly.pdbx_strand_id
1 'polypeptide(L)'
;MNGGEPVIIFGASKLGELAYHELRDSREIIGFCDNDQSKQGREFCGLPVINPDELTGRKARVIIASGYALAIIKQLIAMGVKAFSVFAAATQGGFSVQDYDYRSYDSFEQRADRISLLVENNSGSNTLALYKLMPEYIREKYDIRFLAKSDTDRGYYYDLITSKMVVSTHDMAYDRDQLNIQLWHGCPLKGLSYMSRYQQQNAEWNHLNWQSLAVVASYSTFYTTLMNACYGLDISKYRITGMPRNDLLFGTEGRSRLEELTGVGLAGKKVIFFVPTFRRSISGEYNGECNNKRLFDVAGFDNEIFNKFLAENNLALIIKSHPFEESGRSNNALRFQTENIRIIREEALHQNNLDFYELLSVADLLITDYSSVYFDYLLLERPIIFTPVDLEVYRASRGLLLEPYDDWTPGPKCFSMDSLTREIQKSLADREYYASERNRLKRIVHYYQDADSSTRVWELIDQMMSHC
;
A
#
# COMPACT_ATOMS: atom_id res chain seq x y z
N MET A 1 -43.03 -11.55 8.15
CA MET A 1 -42.72 -10.95 6.84
C MET A 1 -42.03 -9.63 7.11
N ASN A 2 -40.72 -9.55 6.87
CA ASN A 2 -39.89 -8.40 7.23
C ASN A 2 -40.30 -7.19 6.37
N GLY A 3 -40.90 -6.17 6.98
CA GLY A 3 -41.43 -4.97 6.32
C GLY A 3 -40.37 -3.96 5.85
N GLY A 4 -39.29 -4.44 5.23
CA GLY A 4 -38.27 -3.59 4.60
C GLY A 4 -38.59 -3.30 3.13
N GLU A 5 -38.04 -2.22 2.58
CA GLU A 5 -38.08 -1.93 1.14
C GLU A 5 -37.39 -3.08 0.36
N PRO A 6 -37.99 -3.57 -0.75
CA PRO A 6 -37.37 -4.60 -1.59
C PRO A 6 -35.99 -4.20 -2.08
N VAL A 7 -35.12 -5.19 -2.35
CA VAL A 7 -33.72 -4.96 -2.72
C VAL A 7 -33.42 -5.45 -4.13
N ILE A 8 -32.64 -4.66 -4.87
CA ILE A 8 -31.97 -5.07 -6.09
C ILE A 8 -30.46 -5.05 -5.85
N ILE A 9 -29.78 -6.16 -6.15
CA ILE A 9 -28.32 -6.24 -6.03
C ILE A 9 -27.69 -5.78 -7.35
N PHE A 10 -26.88 -4.72 -7.32
CA PHE A 10 -26.13 -4.25 -8.48
C PHE A 10 -24.78 -4.99 -8.55
N GLY A 11 -24.71 -5.96 -9.46
CA GLY A 11 -23.55 -6.79 -9.76
C GLY A 11 -23.91 -8.28 -9.81
N ALA A 12 -24.19 -8.82 -10.98
CA ALA A 12 -24.41 -10.25 -11.19
C ALA A 12 -23.06 -10.96 -11.34
N SER A 13 -22.35 -11.10 -10.22
CA SER A 13 -21.00 -11.68 -10.14
C SER A 13 -20.90 -12.58 -8.91
N LYS A 14 -19.73 -13.20 -8.69
CA LYS A 14 -19.46 -13.98 -7.47
C LYS A 14 -19.67 -13.18 -6.18
N LEU A 15 -19.38 -11.87 -6.20
CA LEU A 15 -19.63 -10.99 -5.05
C LEU A 15 -21.13 -10.72 -4.86
N GLY A 16 -21.89 -10.59 -5.95
CA GLY A 16 -23.35 -10.45 -5.88
C GLY A 16 -24.06 -11.73 -5.43
N GLU A 17 -23.57 -12.90 -5.86
CA GLU A 17 -24.04 -14.20 -5.36
C GLU A 17 -23.81 -14.32 -3.86
N LEU A 18 -22.61 -13.94 -3.38
CA LEU A 18 -22.34 -13.89 -1.94
C LEU A 18 -23.30 -12.93 -1.23
N ALA A 19 -23.48 -11.71 -1.73
CA ALA A 19 -24.41 -10.74 -1.15
C ALA A 19 -25.85 -11.28 -1.11
N TYR A 20 -26.29 -12.00 -2.15
CA TYR A 20 -27.61 -12.64 -2.17
C TYR A 20 -27.75 -13.68 -1.05
N HIS A 21 -26.78 -14.57 -0.90
CA HIS A 21 -26.83 -15.61 0.12
C HIS A 21 -26.80 -15.03 1.54
N GLU A 22 -26.00 -14.00 1.79
CA GLU A 22 -25.88 -13.36 3.10
C GLU A 22 -27.11 -12.52 3.47
N LEU A 23 -27.85 -11.98 2.49
CA LEU A 23 -28.92 -11.01 2.73
C LEU A 23 -30.34 -11.58 2.58
N ARG A 24 -30.55 -12.65 1.80
CA ARG A 24 -31.89 -13.16 1.42
C ARG A 24 -32.81 -13.55 2.59
N ASP A 25 -32.24 -13.93 3.73
CA ASP A 25 -33.02 -14.33 4.90
C ASP A 25 -33.50 -13.12 5.71
N SER A 26 -32.87 -11.95 5.52
CA SER A 26 -33.18 -10.70 6.23
C SER A 26 -33.88 -9.66 5.36
N ARG A 27 -33.69 -9.70 4.03
CA ARG A 27 -34.20 -8.72 3.05
C ARG A 27 -34.91 -9.42 1.90
N GLU A 28 -35.98 -8.83 1.39
CA GLU A 28 -36.65 -9.30 0.18
C GLU A 28 -35.83 -8.89 -1.07
N ILE A 29 -35.12 -9.85 -1.67
CA ILE A 29 -34.31 -9.59 -2.87
C ILE A 29 -35.15 -9.96 -4.10
N ILE A 30 -35.41 -8.96 -4.94
CA ILE A 30 -36.34 -9.10 -6.09
C ILE A 30 -35.63 -9.19 -7.44
N GLY A 31 -34.30 -9.02 -7.48
CA GLY A 31 -33.54 -9.05 -8.73
C GLY A 31 -32.08 -8.63 -8.59
N PHE A 32 -31.37 -8.76 -9.70
CA PHE A 32 -30.03 -8.21 -9.89
C PHE A 32 -30.05 -7.15 -10.98
N CYS A 33 -29.06 -6.27 -10.97
CA CYS A 33 -28.78 -5.30 -12.02
C CYS A 33 -27.31 -5.42 -12.44
N ASP A 34 -26.99 -5.36 -13.73
CA ASP A 34 -25.60 -5.43 -14.21
C ASP A 34 -25.41 -4.60 -15.49
N ASN A 35 -24.24 -3.96 -15.63
CA ASN A 35 -23.86 -3.19 -16.81
C ASN A 35 -23.48 -4.08 -18.00
N ASP A 36 -23.15 -5.35 -17.75
CA ASP A 36 -22.86 -6.33 -18.80
C ASP A 36 -24.13 -6.76 -19.52
N GLN A 37 -24.32 -6.25 -20.74
CA GLN A 37 -25.46 -6.56 -21.61
C GLN A 37 -25.63 -8.06 -21.85
N SER A 38 -24.56 -8.86 -21.80
CA SER A 38 -24.65 -10.30 -22.00
C SER A 38 -25.36 -11.03 -20.85
N LYS A 39 -25.44 -10.41 -19.66
CA LYS A 39 -26.14 -10.92 -18.48
C LYS A 39 -27.58 -10.46 -18.38
N GLN A 40 -27.90 -9.30 -18.95
CA GLN A 40 -29.24 -8.70 -18.88
C GLN A 40 -30.30 -9.59 -19.54
N GLY A 41 -31.50 -9.64 -18.96
CA GLY A 41 -32.60 -10.49 -19.42
C GLY A 41 -32.44 -11.98 -19.09
N ARG A 42 -31.35 -12.38 -18.42
CA ARG A 42 -31.14 -13.74 -17.90
C ARG A 42 -31.44 -13.80 -16.41
N GLU A 43 -31.41 -15.01 -15.87
CA GLU A 43 -31.49 -15.23 -14.43
C GLU A 43 -30.10 -15.41 -13.81
N PHE A 44 -29.95 -14.92 -12.58
CA PHE A 44 -28.80 -15.14 -11.71
C PHE A 44 -29.30 -15.44 -10.30
N CYS A 45 -28.83 -16.53 -9.68
CA CYS A 45 -29.39 -17.07 -8.44
C CYS A 45 -30.92 -17.30 -8.47
N GLY A 46 -31.49 -17.56 -9.65
CA GLY A 46 -32.94 -17.74 -9.86
C GLY A 46 -33.76 -16.45 -9.88
N LEU A 47 -33.11 -15.28 -9.97
CA LEU A 47 -33.74 -13.96 -10.02
C LEU A 47 -33.34 -13.23 -11.32
N PRO A 48 -34.20 -12.36 -11.88
CA PRO A 48 -33.90 -11.65 -13.12
C PRO A 48 -32.73 -10.68 -12.97
N VAL A 49 -31.90 -10.59 -14.00
CA VAL A 49 -30.87 -9.55 -14.15
C VAL A 49 -31.40 -8.47 -15.09
N ILE A 50 -31.62 -7.26 -14.56
CA ILE A 50 -32.22 -6.13 -15.28
C ILE A 50 -31.14 -5.17 -15.79
N ASN A 51 -31.52 -4.33 -16.74
CA ASN A 51 -30.70 -3.20 -17.17
C ASN A 51 -30.76 -2.08 -16.10
N PRO A 52 -29.65 -1.37 -15.83
CA PRO A 52 -29.63 -0.23 -14.91
C PRO A 52 -30.73 0.81 -15.15
N ASP A 53 -31.06 1.13 -16.40
CA ASP A 53 -32.08 2.14 -16.73
C ASP A 53 -33.46 1.81 -16.13
N GLU A 54 -33.73 0.53 -15.88
CA GLU A 54 -34.97 0.05 -15.25
C GLU A 54 -35.04 0.32 -13.73
N LEU A 55 -33.96 0.78 -13.09
CA LEU A 55 -33.92 1.03 -11.65
C LEU A 55 -34.78 2.23 -11.24
N THR A 56 -34.79 3.31 -12.04
CA THR A 56 -35.45 4.58 -11.69
C THR A 56 -36.98 4.48 -11.58
N GLY A 57 -37.58 3.46 -12.18
CA GLY A 57 -39.02 3.17 -12.10
C GLY A 57 -39.42 2.20 -10.98
N ARG A 58 -38.47 1.67 -10.21
CA ARG A 58 -38.72 0.62 -9.20
C ARG A 58 -38.64 1.18 -7.79
N LYS A 59 -39.60 0.82 -6.94
CA LYS A 59 -39.55 1.06 -5.49
C LYS A 59 -38.69 -0.01 -4.82
N ALA A 60 -37.38 0.09 -5.00
CA ALA A 60 -36.43 -0.85 -4.42
C ALA A 60 -35.13 -0.13 -4.03
N ARG A 61 -34.54 -0.57 -2.92
CA ARG A 61 -33.21 -0.14 -2.51
C ARG A 61 -32.15 -0.87 -3.32
N VAL A 62 -31.17 -0.14 -3.83
CA VAL A 62 -30.03 -0.71 -4.54
C VAL A 62 -28.93 -1.07 -3.53
N ILE A 63 -28.41 -2.29 -3.61
CA ILE A 63 -27.20 -2.72 -2.90
C ILE A 63 -26.12 -3.05 -3.93
N ILE A 64 -25.05 -2.27 -3.96
CA ILE A 64 -23.91 -2.47 -4.86
C ILE A 64 -23.04 -3.61 -4.32
N ALA A 65 -22.85 -4.66 -5.10
CA ALA A 65 -22.00 -5.81 -4.78
C ALA A 65 -21.04 -6.08 -5.94
N SER A 66 -20.09 -5.16 -6.14
CA SER A 66 -19.19 -5.15 -7.30
C SER A 66 -17.83 -4.55 -6.95
N GLY A 67 -16.77 -5.06 -7.60
CA GLY A 67 -15.43 -4.45 -7.55
C GLY A 67 -15.36 -3.08 -8.23
N TYR A 68 -16.39 -2.68 -8.98
CA TYR A 68 -16.52 -1.39 -9.66
C TYR A 68 -17.44 -0.42 -8.91
N ALA A 69 -17.43 -0.46 -7.57
CA ALA A 69 -18.38 0.28 -6.74
C ALA A 69 -18.42 1.79 -7.07
N LEU A 70 -17.27 2.46 -7.23
CA LEU A 70 -17.23 3.89 -7.54
C LEU A 70 -17.91 4.22 -8.88
N ALA A 71 -17.65 3.43 -9.93
CA ALA A 71 -18.27 3.65 -11.23
C ALA A 71 -19.80 3.48 -11.18
N ILE A 72 -20.27 2.48 -10.43
CA ILE A 72 -21.70 2.25 -10.20
C ILE A 72 -22.30 3.38 -9.35
N ILE A 73 -21.60 3.87 -8.33
CA ILE A 73 -22.03 5.02 -7.52
C ILE A 73 -22.24 6.25 -8.41
N LYS A 74 -21.27 6.60 -9.26
CA LYS A 74 -21.41 7.70 -10.23
C LYS A 74 -22.63 7.51 -11.14
N GLN A 75 -22.80 6.31 -11.67
CA GLN A 75 -23.93 5.97 -12.55
C GLN A 75 -25.27 6.14 -11.84
N LEU A 76 -25.42 5.58 -10.63
CA LEU A 76 -26.64 5.71 -9.83
C LEU A 76 -26.97 7.17 -9.53
N ILE A 77 -25.97 7.97 -9.14
CA ILE A 77 -26.14 9.41 -8.89
C ILE A 77 -26.61 10.13 -10.15
N ALA A 78 -25.99 9.86 -11.31
CA ALA A 78 -26.37 10.46 -12.59
C ALA A 78 -27.81 10.08 -13.01
N MET A 79 -28.27 8.90 -12.61
CA MET A 79 -29.66 8.45 -12.82
C MET A 79 -30.64 8.97 -11.76
N GLY A 80 -30.18 9.76 -10.78
CA GLY A 80 -31.01 10.29 -9.69
C GLY A 80 -31.21 9.33 -8.50
N VAL A 81 -30.59 8.15 -8.52
CA VAL A 81 -30.60 7.19 -7.40
C VAL A 81 -29.54 7.60 -6.38
N LYS A 82 -29.89 8.54 -5.49
CA LYS A 82 -28.97 9.13 -4.50
C LYS A 82 -28.94 8.40 -3.13
N ALA A 83 -29.73 7.35 -2.94
CA ALA A 83 -29.73 6.56 -1.72
C ALA A 83 -29.59 5.06 -2.05
N PHE A 84 -28.54 4.43 -1.54
CA PHE A 84 -28.20 3.03 -1.83
C PHE A 84 -27.29 2.47 -0.72
N SER A 85 -26.95 1.20 -0.81
CA SER A 85 -25.95 0.57 0.07
C SER A 85 -24.81 -0.03 -0.74
N VAL A 86 -23.64 -0.20 -0.11
CA VAL A 86 -22.52 -0.97 -0.68
C VAL A 86 -22.30 -2.20 0.20
N PHE A 87 -22.26 -3.37 -0.43
CA PHE A 87 -21.89 -4.63 0.20
C PHE A 87 -20.39 -4.88 0.02
N ALA A 88 -19.70 -5.16 1.11
CA ALA A 88 -18.29 -5.57 1.09
C ALA A 88 -18.12 -6.89 1.85
N ALA A 89 -17.43 -7.84 1.24
CA ALA A 89 -17.04 -9.08 1.89
C ALA A 89 -15.74 -8.85 2.68
N ALA A 90 -15.69 -9.31 3.94
CA ALA A 90 -14.48 -9.25 4.73
C ALA A 90 -13.53 -10.39 4.33
N THR A 91 -12.23 -10.10 4.27
CA THR A 91 -11.18 -11.07 3.93
C THR A 91 -11.08 -12.24 4.91
N GLN A 92 -11.66 -12.12 6.10
CA GLN A 92 -11.60 -13.12 7.18
C GLN A 92 -12.95 -13.81 7.46
N GLY A 93 -13.91 -13.66 6.56
CA GLY A 93 -15.29 -14.10 6.76
C GLY A 93 -16.14 -13.02 7.44
N GLY A 94 -17.42 -12.99 7.07
CA GLY A 94 -18.34 -11.90 7.39
C GLY A 94 -18.46 -10.89 6.24
N PHE A 95 -19.40 -9.96 6.41
CA PHE A 95 -19.70 -8.92 5.44
C PHE A 95 -20.09 -7.62 6.14
N SER A 96 -20.00 -6.51 5.42
CA SER A 96 -20.61 -5.25 5.81
C SER A 96 -21.56 -4.78 4.71
N VAL A 97 -22.64 -4.11 5.14
CA VAL A 97 -23.52 -3.33 4.27
C VAL A 97 -23.54 -1.93 4.81
N GLN A 98 -22.99 -0.99 4.06
CA GLN A 98 -22.93 0.41 4.46
C GLN A 98 -23.91 1.22 3.64
N ASP A 99 -24.70 2.05 4.33
CA ASP A 99 -25.70 2.90 3.73
C ASP A 99 -25.12 4.27 3.33
N TYR A 100 -25.46 4.70 2.13
CA TYR A 100 -25.09 6.00 1.57
C TYR A 100 -26.36 6.75 1.21
N ASP A 101 -26.44 8.00 1.67
CA ASP A 101 -27.54 8.91 1.38
C ASP A 101 -26.98 10.27 0.95
N TYR A 102 -27.12 10.53 -0.35
CA TYR A 102 -26.66 11.73 -1.02
C TYR A 102 -27.80 12.70 -1.37
N ARG A 103 -29.03 12.46 -0.87
CA ARG A 103 -30.19 13.32 -1.21
C ARG A 103 -30.01 14.77 -0.77
N SER A 104 -29.19 15.02 0.25
CA SER A 104 -28.83 16.36 0.72
C SER A 104 -27.70 17.03 -0.08
N TYR A 105 -27.11 16.36 -1.07
CA TYR A 105 -26.02 16.92 -1.87
C TYR A 105 -26.57 17.52 -3.15
N ASP A 106 -26.29 18.81 -3.33
CA ASP A 106 -26.83 19.62 -4.41
C ASP A 106 -26.24 19.24 -5.78
N SER A 107 -24.91 19.06 -5.84
CA SER A 107 -24.18 18.77 -7.08
C SER A 107 -23.01 17.80 -6.84
N PHE A 108 -22.70 17.00 -7.85
CA PHE A 108 -21.50 16.14 -7.94
C PHE A 108 -20.54 16.60 -9.05
N GLU A 109 -20.69 17.84 -9.51
CA GLU A 109 -19.75 18.43 -10.48
C GLU A 109 -18.33 18.50 -9.88
N GLN A 110 -17.34 18.27 -10.74
CA GLN A 110 -15.94 18.39 -10.34
C GLN A 110 -15.62 19.84 -9.97
N ARG A 111 -14.92 19.99 -8.86
CA ARG A 111 -14.42 21.27 -8.37
C ARG A 111 -13.00 21.49 -8.85
N ALA A 112 -12.78 22.58 -9.59
CA ALA A 112 -11.51 22.89 -10.23
C ALA A 112 -10.34 23.07 -9.24
N ASP A 113 -10.62 23.42 -7.98
CA ASP A 113 -9.65 23.65 -6.91
C ASP A 113 -9.43 22.45 -5.98
N ARG A 114 -10.16 21.34 -6.18
CA ARG A 114 -10.19 20.22 -5.23
C ARG A 114 -9.22 19.10 -5.62
N ILE A 115 -8.42 18.68 -4.63
CA ILE A 115 -7.43 17.60 -4.77
C ILE A 115 -7.65 16.58 -3.65
N SER A 116 -7.86 15.31 -3.99
CA SER A 116 -7.91 14.22 -3.02
C SER A 116 -6.56 13.52 -2.90
N LEU A 117 -6.05 13.43 -1.67
CA LEU A 117 -4.94 12.58 -1.30
C LEU A 117 -5.51 11.28 -0.69
N LEU A 118 -5.35 10.17 -1.39
CA LEU A 118 -5.77 8.87 -0.90
C LEU A 118 -4.68 8.25 -0.05
N VAL A 119 -5.02 7.95 1.19
CA VAL A 119 -4.07 7.40 2.15
C VAL A 119 -4.40 5.96 2.48
N GLU A 120 -3.46 5.12 2.06
CA GLU A 120 -3.21 3.83 2.65
C GLU A 120 -1.84 3.90 3.30
N ASN A 121 -1.75 3.57 4.58
CA ASN A 121 -0.48 3.41 5.26
C ASN A 121 -0.24 1.91 5.36
N ASN A 122 0.24 1.32 4.25
CA ASN A 122 0.54 -0.10 4.14
C ASN A 122 2.04 -0.26 3.85
N SER A 123 2.89 0.00 4.85
CA SER A 123 4.38 -0.03 4.75
C SER A 123 5.06 1.24 4.19
N GLY A 124 4.56 2.43 4.58
CA GLY A 124 5.13 3.75 4.24
C GLY A 124 4.41 4.40 3.06
N SER A 125 3.83 5.58 3.31
CA SER A 125 2.82 6.22 2.46
C SER A 125 3.30 7.55 1.90
N ASN A 126 3.48 7.61 0.58
CA ASN A 126 3.87 8.84 -0.11
C ASN A 126 2.80 9.94 0.01
N THR A 127 1.52 9.57 0.00
CA THR A 127 0.42 10.54 0.16
C THR A 127 0.31 11.07 1.59
N LEU A 128 0.59 10.25 2.62
CA LEU A 128 0.69 10.75 4.00
C LEU A 128 1.87 11.71 4.16
N ALA A 129 3.02 11.39 3.55
CA ALA A 129 4.19 12.27 3.55
C ALA A 129 3.89 13.61 2.87
N LEU A 130 3.23 13.60 1.69
CA LEU A 130 2.79 14.83 1.01
C LEU A 130 1.90 15.69 1.90
N TYR A 131 0.93 15.07 2.60
CA TYR A 131 0.03 15.80 3.49
C TYR A 131 0.79 16.44 4.66
N LYS A 132 1.69 15.68 5.29
CA LYS A 132 2.50 16.16 6.43
C LYS A 132 3.44 17.29 6.03
N LEU A 133 4.07 17.17 4.87
CA LEU A 133 5.07 18.11 4.35
C LEU A 133 4.50 19.15 3.38
N MET A 134 3.17 19.30 3.34
CA MET A 134 2.49 20.21 2.43
C MET A 134 2.86 21.68 2.72
N PRO A 135 3.37 22.42 1.72
CA PRO A 135 3.65 23.85 1.86
C PRO A 135 2.40 24.68 2.16
N GLU A 136 2.55 25.79 2.89
CA GLU A 136 1.41 26.62 3.30
C GLU A 136 0.65 27.21 2.10
N TYR A 137 1.36 27.67 1.08
CA TYR A 137 0.72 28.24 -0.11
C TYR A 137 -0.17 27.23 -0.86
N ILE A 138 0.10 25.93 -0.75
CA ILE A 138 -0.75 24.88 -1.31
C ILE A 138 -2.04 24.74 -0.48
N ARG A 139 -1.92 24.79 0.87
CA ARG A 139 -3.08 24.73 1.79
C ARG A 139 -4.04 25.88 1.56
N GLU A 140 -3.50 27.07 1.27
CA GLU A 140 -4.30 28.26 0.99
C GLU A 140 -4.92 28.24 -0.41
N LYS A 141 -4.25 27.62 -1.39
CA LYS A 141 -4.66 27.65 -2.81
C LYS A 141 -5.72 26.61 -3.17
N TYR A 142 -5.71 25.44 -2.53
CA TYR A 142 -6.52 24.29 -2.95
C TYR A 142 -7.37 23.69 -1.83
N ASP A 143 -8.53 23.14 -2.21
CA ASP A 143 -9.38 22.33 -1.32
C ASP A 143 -8.82 20.91 -1.23
N ILE A 144 -7.89 20.69 -0.30
CA ILE A 144 -7.22 19.40 -0.09
C ILE A 144 -8.10 18.46 0.75
N ARG A 145 -8.39 17.28 0.20
CA ARG A 145 -9.18 16.23 0.87
C ARG A 145 -8.32 15.03 1.19
N PHE A 146 -8.23 14.71 2.47
CA PHE A 146 -7.50 13.55 2.96
C PHE A 146 -8.47 12.37 3.10
N LEU A 147 -8.33 11.37 2.24
CA LEU A 147 -9.26 10.25 2.13
C LEU A 147 -8.58 8.95 2.58
N ALA A 148 -8.86 8.54 3.81
CA ALA A 148 -8.39 7.27 4.35
C ALA A 148 -9.29 6.14 3.87
N LYS A 149 -8.71 5.07 3.30
CA LYS A 149 -9.51 3.95 2.78
C LYS A 149 -10.22 3.11 3.84
N SER A 150 -9.75 3.18 5.07
CA SER A 150 -10.45 2.58 6.21
C SER A 150 -11.74 3.33 6.56
N ASP A 151 -11.89 4.56 6.08
CA ASP A 151 -13.05 5.43 6.33
C ASP A 151 -13.74 5.79 5.01
N THR A 152 -14.62 4.89 4.57
CA THR A 152 -15.40 5.06 3.34
C THR A 152 -16.79 5.60 3.63
N ASP A 153 -16.90 6.65 4.44
CA ASP A 153 -18.18 7.29 4.71
C ASP A 153 -18.79 7.95 3.45
N ARG A 154 -19.94 8.61 3.60
CA ARG A 154 -20.52 9.36 2.47
C ARG A 154 -19.63 10.52 2.00
N GLY A 155 -18.87 11.14 2.89
CA GLY A 155 -17.91 12.19 2.53
C GLY A 155 -16.82 11.66 1.60
N TYR A 156 -16.35 10.43 1.83
CA TYR A 156 -15.31 9.79 1.03
C TYR A 156 -15.62 9.78 -0.46
N TYR A 157 -16.75 9.21 -0.87
CA TYR A 157 -17.08 9.13 -2.31
C TYR A 157 -17.48 10.48 -2.88
N TYR A 158 -18.12 11.34 -2.09
CA TYR A 158 -18.44 12.70 -2.52
C TYR A 158 -17.18 13.49 -2.88
N ASP A 159 -16.22 13.54 -1.95
CA ASP A 159 -14.96 14.24 -2.14
C ASP A 159 -14.13 13.60 -3.26
N LEU A 160 -14.14 12.27 -3.38
CA LEU A 160 -13.49 11.57 -4.47
C LEU A 160 -14.09 11.93 -5.84
N ILE A 161 -15.42 11.88 -6.01
CA ILE A 161 -16.09 12.16 -7.31
C ILE A 161 -15.95 13.62 -7.72
N THR A 162 -16.04 14.54 -6.75
CA THR A 162 -15.99 15.99 -7.01
C THR A 162 -14.56 16.54 -7.10
N SER A 163 -13.53 15.72 -6.91
CA SER A 163 -12.14 16.17 -7.07
C SER A 163 -11.76 16.34 -8.53
N LYS A 164 -10.95 17.36 -8.84
CA LYS A 164 -10.31 17.49 -10.15
C LYS A 164 -9.10 16.56 -10.27
N MET A 165 -8.38 16.40 -9.18
CA MET A 165 -7.17 15.57 -9.10
C MET A 165 -7.23 14.58 -7.94
N VAL A 166 -6.74 13.38 -8.19
CA VAL A 166 -6.60 12.31 -7.20
C VAL A 166 -5.15 11.84 -7.18
N VAL A 167 -4.54 11.85 -6.01
CA VAL A 167 -3.16 11.40 -5.78
C VAL A 167 -3.18 10.16 -4.90
N SER A 168 -2.50 9.10 -5.31
CA SER A 168 -2.53 7.82 -4.60
C SER A 168 -1.14 7.14 -4.52
N THR A 169 -1.00 6.22 -3.55
CA THR A 169 0.23 5.43 -3.31
C THR A 169 0.11 3.98 -3.79
N HIS A 170 -1.08 3.35 -3.62
CA HIS A 170 -1.28 1.92 -3.92
C HIS A 170 -2.35 1.67 -5.00
N ASP A 171 -3.03 2.72 -5.47
CA ASP A 171 -4.23 2.59 -6.28
C ASP A 171 -4.07 2.77 -7.76
N MET A 172 -5.03 2.25 -8.49
CA MET A 172 -5.18 2.54 -9.90
C MET A 172 -5.86 3.88 -10.12
N ALA A 173 -5.95 4.30 -11.38
CA ALA A 173 -6.80 5.44 -11.74
C ALA A 173 -8.25 5.16 -11.31
N TYR A 174 -8.89 6.13 -10.66
CA TYR A 174 -10.26 6.00 -10.18
C TYR A 174 -11.27 6.35 -11.27
N ASP A 175 -11.15 7.57 -11.77
CA ASP A 175 -12.03 8.12 -12.77
C ASP A 175 -11.20 8.70 -13.91
N ARG A 176 -11.54 8.35 -15.15
CA ARG A 176 -10.78 8.78 -16.34
C ARG A 176 -10.93 10.26 -16.62
N ASP A 177 -11.97 10.89 -16.07
CA ASP A 177 -12.21 12.34 -16.19
C ASP A 177 -11.38 13.16 -15.19
N GLN A 178 -10.65 12.51 -14.29
CA GLN A 178 -9.81 13.15 -13.27
C GLN A 178 -8.32 13.07 -13.64
N LEU A 179 -7.55 14.03 -13.12
CA LEU A 179 -6.10 13.93 -13.12
C LEU A 179 -5.67 12.93 -12.05
N ASN A 180 -5.26 11.73 -12.46
CA ASN A 180 -4.79 10.71 -11.51
C ASN A 180 -3.26 10.70 -11.46
N ILE A 181 -2.70 10.98 -10.29
CA ILE A 181 -1.25 10.93 -10.03
C ILE A 181 -0.94 9.70 -9.17
N GLN A 182 -0.08 8.83 -9.68
CA GLN A 182 0.41 7.66 -8.97
C GLN A 182 1.80 7.94 -8.37
N LEU A 183 1.93 7.78 -7.05
CA LEU A 183 3.22 7.88 -6.36
C LEU A 183 3.91 6.53 -6.16
N TRP A 184 3.15 5.44 -6.26
CA TRP A 184 3.61 4.08 -5.97
C TRP A 184 4.22 3.94 -4.56
N HIS A 185 4.71 2.75 -4.23
CA HIS A 185 5.14 2.40 -2.87
C HIS A 185 6.53 1.77 -2.80
N GLY A 186 7.41 2.13 -3.75
CA GLY A 186 8.83 1.78 -3.69
C GLY A 186 9.44 1.34 -5.01
N CYS A 187 10.77 1.33 -5.06
CA CYS A 187 11.50 0.81 -6.22
C CYS A 187 11.26 -0.70 -6.40
N PRO A 188 10.83 -1.18 -7.58
CA PRO A 188 10.42 -2.56 -7.74
C PRO A 188 11.63 -3.51 -7.78
N LEU A 189 11.73 -4.39 -6.78
CA LEU A 189 12.65 -5.54 -6.81
C LEU A 189 11.98 -6.77 -7.43
N LYS A 190 10.67 -6.89 -7.23
CA LYS A 190 9.84 -8.06 -7.57
C LYS A 190 9.15 -7.82 -8.91
N GLY A 191 8.93 -8.89 -9.67
CA GLY A 191 8.14 -8.83 -10.90
C GLY A 191 6.71 -8.34 -10.64
N LEU A 192 6.25 -7.37 -11.43
CA LEU A 192 4.89 -6.81 -11.37
C LEU A 192 4.22 -6.89 -12.73
N SER A 193 2.89 -7.05 -12.76
CA SER A 193 2.08 -7.02 -13.97
C SER A 193 2.68 -7.88 -15.11
N TYR A 194 3.13 -7.32 -16.24
CA TYR A 194 3.72 -8.11 -17.35
C TYR A 194 4.95 -8.91 -16.94
N MET A 195 5.70 -8.40 -15.95
CA MET A 195 6.91 -9.04 -15.43
C MET A 195 6.63 -9.94 -14.20
N SER A 196 5.37 -10.06 -13.77
CA SER A 196 5.00 -10.95 -12.68
C SER A 196 5.02 -12.41 -13.14
N ARG A 197 5.35 -13.36 -12.26
CA ARG A 197 5.27 -14.81 -12.55
C ARG A 197 3.91 -15.46 -12.27
N TYR A 198 3.06 -14.82 -11.45
CA TYR A 198 1.78 -15.40 -10.99
C TYR A 198 0.50 -14.68 -11.43
N GLN A 199 0.60 -13.45 -11.91
CA GLN A 199 -0.54 -12.56 -12.13
C GLN A 199 -0.54 -11.97 -13.55
N GLN A 200 0.06 -12.68 -14.51
CA GLN A 200 0.15 -12.21 -15.90
C GLN A 200 -1.22 -12.09 -16.57
N GLN A 201 -2.20 -12.88 -16.14
CA GLN A 201 -3.58 -12.80 -16.62
C GLN A 201 -4.23 -11.44 -16.36
N ASN A 202 -3.73 -10.67 -15.38
CA ASN A 202 -4.21 -9.33 -15.08
C ASN A 202 -3.37 -8.23 -15.74
N ALA A 203 -2.32 -8.58 -16.51
CA ALA A 203 -1.37 -7.60 -17.00
C ALA A 203 -1.98 -6.61 -18.00
N GLU A 204 -2.82 -7.09 -18.93
CA GLU A 204 -3.56 -6.21 -19.86
C GLU A 204 -4.51 -5.27 -19.12
N TRP A 205 -5.23 -5.79 -18.13
CA TRP A 205 -6.12 -4.98 -17.30
C TRP A 205 -5.33 -3.92 -16.51
N ASN A 206 -4.20 -4.30 -15.90
CA ASN A 206 -3.32 -3.36 -15.21
C ASN A 206 -2.82 -2.26 -16.15
N HIS A 207 -2.35 -2.65 -17.33
CA HIS A 207 -1.88 -1.74 -18.36
C HIS A 207 -2.95 -0.72 -18.76
N LEU A 208 -4.15 -1.18 -19.11
CA LEU A 208 -5.26 -0.29 -19.51
C LEU A 208 -5.67 0.70 -18.42
N ASN A 209 -5.66 0.28 -17.15
CA ASN A 209 -5.96 1.16 -16.02
C ASN A 209 -4.82 2.13 -15.71
N TRP A 210 -3.56 1.70 -15.85
CA TRP A 210 -2.41 2.57 -15.65
C TRP A 210 -2.23 3.56 -16.80
N GLN A 211 -2.68 3.23 -18.00
CA GLN A 211 -2.70 4.15 -19.14
C GLN A 211 -3.56 5.39 -18.89
N SER A 212 -4.63 5.28 -18.08
CA SER A 212 -5.45 6.43 -17.70
C SER A 212 -4.82 7.33 -16.62
N LEU A 213 -3.68 6.97 -16.05
CA LEU A 213 -2.94 7.86 -15.15
C LEU A 213 -2.43 9.08 -15.91
N ALA A 214 -2.54 10.26 -15.31
CA ALA A 214 -1.95 11.47 -15.85
C ALA A 214 -0.42 11.46 -15.64
N VAL A 215 0.02 11.05 -14.45
CA VAL A 215 1.43 11.00 -14.05
C VAL A 215 1.73 9.79 -13.19
N VAL A 216 2.95 9.28 -13.33
CA VAL A 216 3.58 8.35 -12.38
C VAL A 216 4.86 9.00 -11.84
N ALA A 217 4.95 9.19 -10.53
CA ALA A 217 6.15 9.66 -9.87
C ALA A 217 7.28 8.63 -10.02
N SER A 218 8.51 9.11 -10.03
CA SER A 218 9.67 8.29 -10.34
C SER A 218 10.88 8.72 -9.51
N TYR A 219 11.65 7.71 -9.11
CA TYR A 219 12.93 7.89 -8.45
C TYR A 219 14.02 8.35 -9.43
N SER A 220 14.00 7.82 -10.66
CA SER A 220 15.07 7.94 -11.65
C SER A 220 14.67 7.30 -12.99
N THR A 221 15.51 7.47 -14.01
CA THR A 221 15.39 6.73 -15.28
C THR A 221 15.43 5.22 -15.07
N PHE A 222 16.24 4.72 -14.12
CA PHE A 222 16.30 3.29 -13.80
C PHE A 222 14.95 2.76 -13.31
N TYR A 223 14.35 3.42 -12.31
CA TYR A 223 13.01 3.08 -11.83
C TYR A 223 11.98 3.13 -12.95
N THR A 224 12.06 4.17 -13.77
CA THR A 224 11.17 4.38 -14.92
C THR A 224 11.21 3.18 -15.86
N THR A 225 12.40 2.70 -16.24
CA THR A 225 12.57 1.53 -17.09
C THR A 225 11.95 0.27 -16.49
N LEU A 226 12.16 0.02 -15.19
CA LEU A 226 11.60 -1.15 -14.51
C LEU A 226 10.07 -1.10 -14.46
N MET A 227 9.51 0.03 -14.04
CA MET A 227 8.05 0.20 -13.98
C MET A 227 7.43 0.15 -15.38
N ASN A 228 8.13 0.65 -16.40
CA ASN A 228 7.67 0.59 -17.77
C ASN A 228 7.65 -0.85 -18.30
N ALA A 229 8.65 -1.67 -17.99
CA ALA A 229 8.61 -3.10 -18.30
C ALA A 229 7.41 -3.81 -17.63
N CYS A 230 7.04 -3.39 -16.42
CA CYS A 230 5.90 -3.97 -15.70
C CYS A 230 4.53 -3.54 -16.27
N TYR A 231 4.35 -2.26 -16.62
CA TYR A 231 3.03 -1.69 -16.94
C TYR A 231 2.86 -1.19 -18.38
N GLY A 232 3.94 -1.05 -19.15
CA GLY A 232 3.91 -0.68 -20.57
C GLY A 232 3.33 0.70 -20.87
N LEU A 233 3.69 1.73 -20.12
CA LEU A 233 3.13 3.08 -20.30
C LEU A 233 3.89 3.93 -21.32
N ASP A 234 3.28 5.04 -21.74
CA ASP A 234 4.04 6.10 -22.43
C ASP A 234 5.07 6.70 -21.46
N ILE A 235 6.33 6.83 -21.93
CA ILE A 235 7.43 7.31 -21.10
C ILE A 235 7.20 8.74 -20.58
N SER A 236 6.45 9.55 -21.33
CA SER A 236 6.11 10.93 -20.96
C SER A 236 5.11 11.03 -19.82
N LYS A 237 4.58 9.91 -19.29
CA LYS A 237 3.78 9.91 -18.06
C LYS A 237 4.66 9.86 -16.80
N TYR A 238 5.91 9.41 -16.91
CA TYR A 238 6.79 9.35 -15.75
C TYR A 238 7.42 10.72 -15.45
N ARG A 239 7.43 11.11 -14.17
CA ARG A 239 8.06 12.35 -13.70
C ARG A 239 9.06 12.01 -12.61
N ILE A 240 10.33 12.32 -12.84
CA ILE A 240 11.37 12.12 -11.84
C ILE A 240 11.22 13.22 -10.79
N THR A 241 10.75 12.85 -9.61
CA THR A 241 10.49 13.75 -8.47
C THR A 241 11.21 13.29 -7.21
N GLY A 242 11.71 12.06 -7.18
CA GLY A 242 11.93 11.36 -5.91
C GLY A 242 10.60 10.87 -5.33
N MET A 243 10.61 10.41 -4.08
CA MET A 243 9.42 9.91 -3.39
C MET A 243 9.18 10.67 -2.09
N PRO A 244 8.00 11.29 -1.90
CA PRO A 244 7.68 12.09 -0.71
C PRO A 244 8.01 11.42 0.63
N ARG A 245 7.78 10.10 0.77
CA ARG A 245 8.08 9.38 2.03
C ARG A 245 9.57 9.38 2.39
N ASN A 246 10.46 9.56 1.42
CA ASN A 246 11.90 9.58 1.65
C ASN A 246 12.35 10.85 2.38
N ASP A 247 11.61 11.95 2.25
CA ASP A 247 11.89 13.19 2.98
C ASP A 247 11.75 12.98 4.49
N LEU A 248 10.84 12.08 4.91
CA LEU A 248 10.61 11.74 6.32
C LEU A 248 11.80 11.00 6.97
N LEU A 249 12.72 10.42 6.18
CA LEU A 249 13.92 9.75 6.68
C LEU A 249 14.89 10.71 7.39
N PHE A 250 14.78 12.01 7.12
CA PHE A 250 15.72 13.03 7.59
C PHE A 250 15.17 13.87 8.76
N GLY A 251 14.03 13.48 9.34
CA GLY A 251 13.48 14.13 10.53
C GLY A 251 14.30 13.87 11.81
N THR A 252 14.19 14.77 12.79
CA THR A 252 14.93 14.70 14.07
C THR A 252 14.20 13.96 15.19
N GLU A 253 12.87 13.87 15.10
CA GLU A 253 12.00 13.33 16.17
C GLU A 253 11.82 11.81 16.15
N GLY A 254 12.50 11.10 15.24
CA GLY A 254 12.25 9.66 15.08
C GLY A 254 12.53 8.85 16.35
N ARG A 255 13.54 9.23 17.16
CA ARG A 255 13.93 8.45 18.35
C ARG A 255 12.89 8.56 19.44
N SER A 256 12.46 9.77 19.77
CA SER A 256 11.44 10.04 20.78
C SER A 256 10.12 9.37 20.42
N ARG A 257 9.70 9.48 19.15
CA ARG A 257 8.50 8.80 18.62
C ARG A 257 8.59 7.27 18.69
N LEU A 258 9.77 6.70 18.42
CA LEU A 258 9.97 5.25 18.53
C LEU A 258 9.89 4.78 19.99
N GLU A 259 10.47 5.53 20.93
CA GLU A 259 10.36 5.26 22.38
C GLU A 259 8.90 5.37 22.84
N GLU A 260 8.19 6.42 22.43
CA GLU A 260 6.77 6.62 22.74
C GLU A 260 5.89 5.48 22.20
N LEU A 261 6.08 5.11 20.93
CA LEU A 261 5.27 4.10 20.26
C LEU A 261 5.50 2.69 20.83
N THR A 262 6.72 2.37 21.22
CA THR A 262 7.12 0.97 21.54
C THR A 262 7.49 0.74 23.00
N GLY A 263 7.65 1.80 23.80
CA GLY A 263 8.12 1.74 25.18
C GLY A 263 9.50 1.12 25.34
N VAL A 264 10.34 1.16 24.29
CA VAL A 264 11.73 0.71 24.37
C VAL A 264 12.61 1.84 24.89
N GLY A 265 13.51 1.55 25.83
CA GLY A 265 14.54 2.52 26.22
C GLY A 265 15.69 2.52 25.21
N LEU A 266 15.89 3.62 24.51
CA LEU A 266 16.95 3.77 23.49
C LEU A 266 18.19 4.52 23.97
N ALA A 267 18.17 5.03 25.21
CA ALA A 267 19.32 5.71 25.79
C ALA A 267 20.59 4.86 25.69
N GLY A 268 21.60 5.36 24.97
CA GLY A 268 22.87 4.67 24.75
C GLY A 268 22.81 3.46 23.80
N LYS A 269 21.63 3.10 23.26
CA LYS A 269 21.46 1.96 22.37
C LYS A 269 21.58 2.34 20.89
N LYS A 270 22.11 1.43 20.10
CA LYS A 270 22.01 1.44 18.64
C LYS A 270 20.72 0.74 18.21
N VAL A 271 20.04 1.31 17.20
CA VAL A 271 18.75 0.77 16.73
C VAL A 271 18.96 -0.06 15.48
N ILE A 272 18.51 -1.31 15.53
CA ILE A 272 18.45 -2.21 14.38
C ILE A 272 16.99 -2.31 13.95
N PHE A 273 16.70 -2.06 12.69
CA PHE A 273 15.40 -2.39 12.12
C PHE A 273 15.48 -3.73 11.39
N PHE A 274 14.57 -4.66 11.69
CA PHE A 274 14.34 -5.85 10.89
C PHE A 274 13.01 -5.71 10.15
N VAL A 275 13.09 -5.68 8.82
CA VAL A 275 11.93 -5.48 7.93
C VAL A 275 11.89 -6.62 6.93
N PRO A 276 11.40 -7.81 7.32
CA PRO A 276 11.32 -8.96 6.43
C PRO A 276 10.23 -8.79 5.39
N THR A 277 10.41 -9.45 4.25
CA THR A 277 9.37 -9.60 3.24
C THR A 277 8.35 -10.65 3.69
N PHE A 278 7.07 -10.38 3.48
CA PHE A 278 6.05 -11.39 3.74
C PHE A 278 6.18 -12.58 2.77
N ARG A 279 5.96 -13.81 3.26
CA ARG A 279 6.04 -15.04 2.45
C ARG A 279 4.71 -15.55 1.91
N ARG A 280 3.58 -14.88 2.19
CA ARG A 280 2.26 -15.21 1.61
C ARG A 280 1.74 -14.12 0.66
N SER A 281 1.50 -14.43 -0.61
CA SER A 281 0.86 -13.50 -1.56
C SER A 281 -0.46 -12.96 -1.02
N ILE A 282 -0.89 -11.80 -1.55
CA ILE A 282 -2.21 -11.20 -1.25
C ILE A 282 -3.34 -12.17 -1.66
N SER A 283 -3.09 -13.02 -2.68
CA SER A 283 -3.97 -14.12 -3.11
C SER A 283 -3.86 -15.39 -2.25
N GLY A 284 -3.03 -15.39 -1.20
CA GLY A 284 -2.89 -16.48 -0.24
C GLY A 284 -1.83 -17.55 -0.58
N GLU A 285 -1.11 -17.41 -1.70
CA GLU A 285 -0.09 -18.34 -2.16
C GLU A 285 1.20 -18.23 -1.33
N TYR A 286 1.92 -19.33 -1.15
CA TYR A 286 3.17 -19.32 -0.41
C TYR A 286 4.35 -19.03 -1.37
N ASN A 287 5.01 -17.89 -1.19
CA ASN A 287 6.07 -17.34 -2.04
C ASN A 287 7.48 -17.55 -1.47
N GLY A 288 7.67 -18.46 -0.52
CA GLY A 288 8.97 -18.70 0.12
C GLY A 288 8.89 -19.80 1.17
N GLU A 289 9.90 -19.92 2.02
CA GLU A 289 9.86 -20.77 3.21
C GLU A 289 9.91 -19.89 4.45
N CYS A 290 9.16 -20.23 5.49
CA CYS A 290 9.26 -19.51 6.76
C CYS A 290 9.09 -20.49 7.92
N ASN A 291 10.01 -20.41 8.88
CA ASN A 291 9.86 -21.06 10.15
C ASN A 291 9.32 -20.07 11.17
N ASN A 292 8.00 -20.06 11.27
CA ASN A 292 7.23 -19.34 12.27
C ASN A 292 7.63 -19.59 13.74
N LYS A 293 8.63 -20.43 14.04
CA LYS A 293 9.19 -20.65 15.38
C LYS A 293 10.37 -19.74 15.73
N ARG A 294 11.02 -19.08 14.75
CA ARG A 294 12.23 -18.29 14.97
C ARG A 294 12.05 -16.85 14.51
N LEU A 295 12.81 -15.93 15.11
CA LEU A 295 12.82 -14.53 14.71
C LEU A 295 13.51 -14.34 13.35
N PHE A 296 14.65 -14.99 13.16
CA PHE A 296 15.32 -15.11 11.87
C PHE A 296 15.35 -16.58 11.46
N ASP A 297 15.07 -16.84 10.19
CA ASP A 297 15.06 -18.19 9.61
C ASP A 297 16.46 -18.73 9.30
N VAL A 298 17.51 -18.04 9.74
CA VAL A 298 18.91 -18.46 9.56
C VAL A 298 19.26 -19.72 10.35
N ALA A 299 20.25 -20.47 9.87
CA ALA A 299 20.70 -21.70 10.51
C ALA A 299 21.22 -21.46 11.93
N GLY A 300 20.85 -22.35 12.86
CA GLY A 300 21.29 -22.30 14.25
C GLY A 300 20.71 -21.15 15.08
N PHE A 301 19.71 -20.43 14.58
CA PHE A 301 19.15 -19.29 15.30
C PHE A 301 18.44 -19.67 16.60
N ASP A 302 18.83 -19.00 17.68
CA ASP A 302 18.25 -19.11 19.01
C ASP A 302 17.83 -17.73 19.53
N ASN A 303 16.55 -17.59 19.93
CA ASN A 303 15.98 -16.30 20.31
C ASN A 303 16.56 -15.78 21.64
N GLU A 304 16.85 -16.65 22.60
CA GLU A 304 17.34 -16.25 23.93
C GLU A 304 18.80 -15.79 23.85
N ILE A 305 19.63 -16.56 23.14
CA ILE A 305 21.03 -16.20 22.89
C ILE A 305 21.10 -14.89 22.10
N PHE A 306 20.24 -14.70 21.09
CA PHE A 306 20.21 -13.47 20.31
C PHE A 306 19.77 -12.27 21.16
N ASN A 307 18.75 -12.42 22.01
CA ASN A 307 18.32 -11.36 22.93
C ASN A 307 19.45 -10.96 23.91
N LYS A 308 20.20 -11.94 24.42
CA LYS A 308 21.38 -11.69 25.26
C LYS A 308 22.47 -10.94 24.49
N PHE A 309 22.75 -11.34 23.25
CA PHE A 309 23.66 -10.63 22.36
C PHE A 309 23.25 -9.16 22.17
N LEU A 310 21.96 -8.88 21.95
CA LEU A 310 21.47 -7.50 21.84
C LEU A 310 21.73 -6.70 23.11
N ALA A 311 21.44 -7.28 24.29
CA ALA A 311 21.66 -6.64 25.58
C ALA A 311 23.14 -6.31 25.81
N GLU A 312 24.03 -7.29 25.61
CA GLU A 312 25.48 -7.16 25.84
C GLU A 312 26.14 -6.13 24.91
N ASN A 313 25.53 -5.84 23.76
CA ASN A 313 26.06 -4.89 22.77
C ASN A 313 25.29 -3.56 22.75
N ASN A 314 24.40 -3.28 23.72
CA ASN A 314 23.54 -2.10 23.76
C ASN A 314 22.74 -1.89 22.46
N LEU A 315 22.06 -2.95 22.01
CA LEU A 315 21.28 -2.94 20.77
C LEU A 315 19.79 -3.04 21.08
N ALA A 316 18.98 -2.29 20.35
CA ALA A 316 17.53 -2.46 20.29
C ALA A 316 17.14 -2.95 18.90
N LEU A 317 16.44 -4.08 18.81
CA LEU A 317 15.86 -4.58 17.58
C LEU A 317 14.39 -4.19 17.48
N ILE A 318 14.04 -3.51 16.40
CA ILE A 318 12.68 -3.14 16.07
C ILE A 318 12.25 -3.91 14.82
N ILE A 319 11.19 -4.70 14.96
CA ILE A 319 10.65 -5.51 13.88
C ILE A 319 9.45 -4.76 13.29
N LYS A 320 9.47 -4.48 11.98
CA LYS A 320 8.26 -4.02 11.28
C LYS A 320 7.66 -5.19 10.53
N SER A 321 6.55 -5.71 11.04
CA SER A 321 5.77 -6.73 10.35
C SER A 321 5.06 -6.14 9.13
N HIS A 322 4.81 -6.98 8.13
CA HIS A 322 4.00 -6.57 6.99
C HIS A 322 2.51 -6.51 7.37
N PRO A 323 1.72 -5.52 6.92
CA PRO A 323 0.29 -5.41 7.25
C PRO A 323 -0.52 -6.69 6.97
N PHE A 324 -0.25 -7.36 5.83
CA PHE A 324 -0.91 -8.64 5.51
C PHE A 324 -0.59 -9.78 6.50
N GLU A 325 0.59 -9.77 7.14
CA GLU A 325 0.93 -10.75 8.18
C GLU A 325 0.31 -10.41 9.54
N GLU A 326 0.06 -9.13 9.80
CA GLU A 326 -0.64 -8.67 11.01
C GLU A 326 -2.10 -9.11 11.07
N SER A 327 -2.74 -9.28 9.91
CA SER A 327 -4.15 -9.67 9.82
C SER A 327 -4.39 -11.19 10.02
N GLY A 328 -3.36 -12.04 10.04
CA GLY A 328 -3.53 -13.50 10.19
C GLY A 328 -3.52 -14.02 11.65
N ARG A 329 -3.95 -15.28 11.86
CA ARG A 329 -3.75 -16.06 13.10
C ARG A 329 -2.26 -16.30 13.46
N SER A 330 -1.33 -15.82 12.63
CA SER A 330 0.11 -15.94 12.86
C SER A 330 0.66 -14.66 13.47
N ASN A 331 0.17 -14.34 14.67
CA ASN A 331 0.72 -13.31 15.54
C ASN A 331 2.08 -13.74 16.16
N ASN A 332 2.89 -14.49 15.40
CA ASN A 332 4.11 -15.14 15.88
C ASN A 332 5.21 -14.13 16.21
N ALA A 333 5.19 -12.94 15.60
CA ALA A 333 6.18 -11.93 15.93
C ALA A 333 6.05 -11.52 17.42
N LEU A 334 4.84 -11.27 17.94
CA LEU A 334 4.63 -10.70 19.28
C LEU A 334 5.22 -11.52 20.42
N ARG A 335 5.36 -12.84 20.26
CA ARG A 335 5.98 -13.70 21.28
C ARG A 335 7.49 -13.49 21.42
N PHE A 336 8.12 -12.77 20.49
CA PHE A 336 9.54 -12.42 20.54
C PHE A 336 9.80 -11.08 21.22
N GLN A 337 8.76 -10.38 21.71
CA GLN A 337 8.98 -9.11 22.40
C GLN A 337 9.74 -9.31 23.71
N THR A 338 10.79 -8.53 23.88
CA THR A 338 11.63 -8.46 25.08
C THR A 338 12.01 -7.00 25.33
N GLU A 339 12.73 -6.70 26.40
CA GLU A 339 13.29 -5.36 26.64
C GLU A 339 14.17 -4.81 25.49
N ASN A 340 14.75 -5.70 24.66
CA ASN A 340 15.62 -5.32 23.54
C ASN A 340 14.98 -5.61 22.17
N ILE A 341 13.79 -6.21 22.14
CA ILE A 341 13.09 -6.58 20.90
C ILE A 341 11.65 -6.03 20.98
N ARG A 342 11.30 -5.11 20.07
CA ARG A 342 9.94 -4.58 19.93
C ARG A 342 9.41 -4.78 18.52
N ILE A 343 8.09 -4.77 18.39
CA ILE A 343 7.41 -4.87 17.10
C ILE A 343 6.56 -3.62 16.88
N ILE A 344 6.68 -3.06 15.70
CA ILE A 344 5.79 -2.01 15.22
C ILE A 344 4.73 -2.66 14.36
N ARG A 345 3.48 -2.35 14.67
CA ARG A 345 2.29 -2.76 13.94
C ARG A 345 1.69 -1.58 13.18
N GLU A 346 1.04 -1.88 12.08
CA GLU A 346 0.39 -0.89 11.22
C GLU A 346 -0.71 -0.13 11.97
N GLU A 347 -1.51 -0.84 12.75
CA GLU A 347 -2.54 -0.23 13.62
C GLU A 347 -1.95 0.83 14.56
N ALA A 348 -0.80 0.54 15.17
CA ALA A 348 -0.14 1.47 16.09
C ALA A 348 0.39 2.71 15.36
N LEU A 349 0.91 2.56 14.13
CA LEU A 349 1.30 3.70 13.30
C LEU A 349 0.09 4.58 12.97
N HIS A 350 -1.03 3.98 12.59
CA HIS A 350 -2.26 4.70 12.23
C HIS A 350 -2.83 5.48 13.41
N GLN A 351 -2.95 4.83 14.58
CA GLN A 351 -3.47 5.45 15.81
C GLN A 351 -2.63 6.64 16.28
N ASN A 352 -1.32 6.63 15.99
CA ASN A 352 -0.41 7.71 16.38
C ASN A 352 -0.12 8.69 15.23
N ASN A 353 -0.82 8.57 14.10
CA ASN A 353 -0.59 9.38 12.90
C ASN A 353 0.90 9.40 12.48
N LEU A 354 1.54 8.23 12.51
CA LEU A 354 2.94 8.05 12.16
C LEU A 354 3.07 7.34 10.80
N ASP A 355 4.04 7.80 10.02
CA ASP A 355 4.54 7.02 8.89
C ASP A 355 5.73 6.18 9.36
N PHE A 356 5.86 4.97 8.81
CA PHE A 356 7.00 4.11 9.10
C PHE A 356 8.36 4.78 8.83
N TYR A 357 8.45 5.66 7.83
CA TYR A 357 9.69 6.32 7.43
C TYR A 357 10.17 7.35 8.45
N GLU A 358 9.26 7.92 9.26
CA GLU A 358 9.64 8.77 10.39
C GLU A 358 10.40 7.98 11.46
N LEU A 359 10.12 6.67 11.60
CA LEU A 359 10.78 5.79 12.56
C LEU A 359 12.01 5.13 11.94
N LEU A 360 11.97 4.77 10.66
CA LEU A 360 13.12 4.20 9.95
C LEU A 360 14.34 5.14 9.97
N SER A 361 14.09 6.46 10.04
CA SER A 361 15.11 7.52 10.19
C SER A 361 16.14 7.27 11.29
N VAL A 362 15.80 6.51 12.34
CA VAL A 362 16.67 6.28 13.51
C VAL A 362 17.51 5.02 13.42
N ALA A 363 17.23 4.15 12.45
CA ALA A 363 17.94 2.88 12.34
C ALA A 363 19.43 3.14 12.10
N ASP A 364 20.28 2.57 12.95
CA ASP A 364 21.72 2.53 12.74
C ASP A 364 22.10 1.39 11.78
N LEU A 365 21.26 0.37 11.67
CA LEU A 365 21.42 -0.79 10.81
C LEU A 365 20.05 -1.32 10.35
N LEU A 366 19.93 -1.63 9.06
CA LEU A 366 18.77 -2.33 8.51
C LEU A 366 19.11 -3.80 8.26
N ILE A 367 18.25 -4.71 8.71
CA ILE A 367 18.26 -6.12 8.34
C ILE A 367 17.01 -6.39 7.51
N THR A 368 17.17 -6.99 6.34
CA THR A 368 16.05 -7.30 5.44
C THR A 368 16.37 -8.46 4.51
N ASP A 369 15.52 -8.73 3.54
CA ASP A 369 15.69 -9.74 2.51
C ASP A 369 15.32 -9.15 1.14
N TYR A 370 14.15 -9.48 0.59
CA TYR A 370 13.65 -9.06 -0.71
C TYR A 370 12.73 -7.83 -0.62
N SER A 371 12.86 -7.02 0.44
CA SER A 371 12.04 -5.83 0.62
C SER A 371 12.58 -4.66 -0.19
N SER A 372 11.71 -3.88 -0.83
CA SER A 372 12.14 -2.66 -1.52
C SER A 372 12.55 -1.54 -0.56
N VAL A 373 12.29 -1.68 0.74
CA VAL A 373 12.62 -0.65 1.75
C VAL A 373 14.11 -0.29 1.77
N TYR A 374 15.00 -1.24 1.45
CA TYR A 374 16.43 -0.94 1.47
C TYR A 374 16.81 0.07 0.40
N PHE A 375 16.09 0.12 -0.73
CA PHE A 375 16.36 1.11 -1.78
C PHE A 375 16.23 2.52 -1.23
N ASP A 376 15.18 2.79 -0.46
CA ASP A 376 14.99 4.09 0.17
C ASP A 376 16.00 4.32 1.30
N TYR A 377 16.28 3.29 2.10
CA TYR A 377 17.26 3.34 3.18
C TYR A 377 18.69 3.67 2.70
N LEU A 378 19.02 3.43 1.43
CA LEU A 378 20.30 3.85 0.85
C LEU A 378 20.56 5.35 0.99
N LEU A 379 19.51 6.18 1.03
CA LEU A 379 19.62 7.63 1.23
C LEU A 379 20.23 8.00 2.59
N LEU A 380 20.11 7.14 3.60
CA LEU A 380 20.73 7.34 4.91
C LEU A 380 22.22 6.98 4.94
N GLU A 381 22.73 6.32 3.89
CA GLU A 381 24.12 5.84 3.76
C GLU A 381 24.56 4.88 4.88
N ARG A 382 23.59 4.27 5.57
CA ARG A 382 23.84 3.39 6.72
C ARG A 382 23.92 1.91 6.30
N PRO A 383 24.57 1.06 7.12
CA PRO A 383 24.74 -0.35 6.83
C PRO A 383 23.41 -1.12 6.65
N ILE A 384 23.46 -2.14 5.79
CA ILE A 384 22.34 -3.06 5.50
C ILE A 384 22.88 -4.50 5.56
N ILE A 385 22.14 -5.41 6.18
CA ILE A 385 22.41 -6.86 6.17
C ILE A 385 21.22 -7.58 5.52
N PHE A 386 21.52 -8.60 4.71
CA PHE A 386 20.51 -9.41 4.04
C PHE A 386 20.43 -10.82 4.64
N THR A 387 19.22 -11.33 4.85
CA THR A 387 18.97 -12.73 5.26
C THR A 387 18.14 -13.49 4.22
N PRO A 388 18.68 -13.73 3.00
CA PRO A 388 17.94 -14.31 1.87
C PRO A 388 17.91 -15.84 1.94
N VAL A 389 17.45 -16.41 3.04
CA VAL A 389 17.56 -17.85 3.35
C VAL A 389 16.83 -18.77 2.35
N ASP A 390 15.84 -18.23 1.65
CA ASP A 390 14.97 -18.93 0.71
C ASP A 390 15.02 -18.34 -0.71
N LEU A 391 16.17 -17.76 -1.10
CA LEU A 391 16.31 -16.99 -2.35
C LEU A 391 15.86 -17.77 -3.58
N GLU A 392 16.27 -19.03 -3.71
CA GLU A 392 15.93 -19.85 -4.86
C GLU A 392 14.42 -20.12 -4.95
N VAL A 393 13.77 -20.35 -3.80
CA VAL A 393 12.32 -20.52 -3.73
C VAL A 393 11.63 -19.20 -4.09
N TYR A 394 12.08 -18.08 -3.53
CA TYR A 394 11.51 -16.75 -3.79
C TYR A 394 11.67 -16.32 -5.27
N ARG A 395 12.82 -16.62 -5.87
CA ARG A 395 13.14 -16.38 -7.28
C ARG A 395 12.28 -17.23 -8.20
N ALA A 396 12.16 -18.53 -7.92
CA ALA A 396 11.34 -19.44 -8.72
C ALA A 396 9.87 -19.03 -8.66
N SER A 397 9.42 -18.65 -7.47
CA SER A 397 8.05 -18.28 -7.19
C SER A 397 7.73 -16.85 -7.64
N ARG A 398 7.94 -15.87 -6.75
CA ARG A 398 7.53 -14.48 -6.93
C ARG A 398 8.24 -13.81 -8.12
N GLY A 399 9.50 -14.18 -8.32
CA GLY A 399 10.37 -13.60 -9.36
C GLY A 399 11.00 -12.26 -8.95
N LEU A 400 12.24 -12.06 -9.40
CA LEU A 400 13.02 -10.84 -9.21
C LEU A 400 13.22 -10.14 -10.57
N LEU A 401 13.19 -8.81 -10.58
CA LEU A 401 13.50 -7.99 -11.75
C LEU A 401 15.01 -7.76 -11.93
N LEU A 402 15.75 -7.87 -10.83
CA LEU A 402 17.15 -7.47 -10.75
C LEU A 402 18.01 -8.67 -10.38
N GLU A 403 18.83 -9.09 -11.33
CA GLU A 403 19.74 -10.24 -11.20
C GLU A 403 21.15 -9.86 -11.70
N PRO A 404 22.20 -10.52 -11.17
CA PRO A 404 22.17 -11.46 -10.05
C PRO A 404 21.85 -10.75 -8.71
N TYR A 405 21.06 -11.36 -7.83
CA TYR A 405 20.62 -10.77 -6.55
C TYR A 405 21.74 -10.10 -5.74
N ASP A 406 22.92 -10.73 -5.70
CA ASP A 406 24.07 -10.25 -4.92
C ASP A 406 24.55 -8.87 -5.36
N ASP A 407 24.50 -8.57 -6.66
CA ASP A 407 24.92 -7.28 -7.23
C ASP A 407 23.99 -6.13 -6.84
N TRP A 408 22.73 -6.45 -6.51
CA TRP A 408 21.70 -5.47 -6.18
C TRP A 408 21.46 -5.31 -4.68
N THR A 409 22.15 -6.09 -3.85
CA THR A 409 21.98 -6.08 -2.39
C THR A 409 23.29 -5.70 -1.68
N PRO A 410 23.48 -4.41 -1.37
CA PRO A 410 24.78 -3.85 -1.00
C PRO A 410 25.09 -4.03 0.50
N GLY A 411 25.23 -5.29 0.90
CA GLY A 411 25.52 -5.71 2.26
C GLY A 411 25.82 -7.22 2.32
N PRO A 412 26.28 -7.73 3.47
CA PRO A 412 26.55 -9.15 3.63
C PRO A 412 25.24 -9.96 3.63
N LYS A 413 25.32 -11.19 3.12
CA LYS A 413 24.22 -12.15 3.10
C LYS A 413 24.47 -13.18 4.20
N CYS A 414 23.61 -13.21 5.20
CA CYS A 414 23.75 -14.07 6.36
C CYS A 414 22.81 -15.26 6.30
N PHE A 415 23.35 -16.46 6.47
CA PHE A 415 22.62 -17.73 6.43
C PHE A 415 22.69 -18.51 7.75
N SER A 416 23.44 -18.01 8.74
CA SER A 416 23.53 -18.58 10.08
C SER A 416 23.55 -17.50 11.17
N MET A 417 23.19 -17.88 12.40
CA MET A 417 23.27 -16.99 13.56
C MET A 417 24.68 -16.41 13.76
N ASP A 418 25.72 -17.24 13.63
CA ASP A 418 27.12 -16.84 13.76
C ASP A 418 27.59 -15.87 12.68
N SER A 419 27.02 -15.96 11.47
CA SER A 419 27.27 -14.97 10.42
C SER A 419 26.52 -13.67 10.74
N LEU A 420 25.26 -13.76 11.18
CA LEU A 420 24.41 -12.61 11.46
C LEU A 420 24.98 -11.73 12.58
N THR A 421 25.29 -12.30 13.74
CA THR A 421 25.80 -11.54 14.90
C THR A 421 27.15 -10.88 14.60
N ARG A 422 28.03 -11.60 13.90
CA ARG A 422 29.34 -11.09 13.46
C ARG A 422 29.22 -9.93 12.48
N GLU A 423 28.35 -10.06 11.49
CA GLU A 423 28.14 -9.00 10.48
C GLU A 423 27.40 -7.79 11.07
N ILE A 424 26.53 -7.98 12.08
CA ILE A 424 25.96 -6.86 12.88
C ILE A 424 27.08 -6.07 13.54
N GLN A 425 28.01 -6.75 14.24
CA GLN A 425 29.12 -6.08 14.93
C GLN A 425 30.03 -5.33 13.96
N LYS A 426 30.45 -5.97 12.84
CA LYS A 426 31.28 -5.33 11.82
C LYS A 426 30.60 -4.09 11.23
N SER A 427 29.34 -4.23 10.83
CA SER A 427 28.56 -3.16 10.20
C SER A 427 28.37 -1.96 11.11
N LEU A 428 28.14 -2.20 12.42
CA LEU A 428 27.99 -1.11 13.40
C LEU A 428 29.32 -0.48 13.82
N ALA A 429 30.42 -1.24 13.76
CA ALA A 429 31.76 -0.75 14.07
C ALA A 429 32.35 0.10 12.94
N ASP A 430 32.07 -0.23 11.68
CA ASP A 430 32.57 0.47 10.51
C ASP A 430 31.46 0.73 9.50
N ARG A 431 31.07 2.01 9.37
CA ARG A 431 30.06 2.42 8.37
C ARG A 431 30.60 2.33 6.94
N GLU A 432 31.91 2.34 6.72
CA GLU A 432 32.50 2.22 5.39
C GLU A 432 32.44 0.80 4.84
N TYR A 433 32.20 -0.19 5.70
CA TYR A 433 31.96 -1.57 5.27
C TYR A 433 30.75 -1.62 4.32
N TYR A 434 30.96 -2.07 3.08
CA TYR A 434 30.00 -2.03 1.95
C TYR A 434 29.56 -0.63 1.46
N ALA A 435 30.21 0.46 1.87
CA ALA A 435 29.79 1.81 1.48
C ALA A 435 29.91 2.06 -0.04
N SER A 436 30.90 1.49 -0.71
CA SER A 436 31.06 1.60 -2.17
C SER A 436 29.86 1.06 -2.94
N GLU A 437 29.37 -0.12 -2.54
CA GLU A 437 28.25 -0.83 -3.14
C GLU A 437 26.95 -0.07 -2.86
N ARG A 438 26.76 0.41 -1.62
CA ARG A 438 25.62 1.23 -1.25
C ARG A 438 25.59 2.51 -2.07
N ASN A 439 26.71 3.21 -2.18
CA ASN A 439 26.83 4.45 -2.95
C ASN A 439 26.64 4.23 -4.46
N ARG A 440 27.10 3.10 -5.00
CA ARG A 440 26.84 2.72 -6.39
C ARG A 440 25.33 2.58 -6.64
N LEU A 441 24.64 1.77 -5.84
CA LEU A 441 23.21 1.54 -6.03
C LEU A 441 22.37 2.78 -5.71
N LYS A 442 22.75 3.58 -4.70
CA LYS A 442 22.09 4.84 -4.38
C LYS A 442 22.03 5.77 -5.60
N ARG A 443 23.14 5.91 -6.33
CA ARG A 443 23.21 6.74 -7.55
C ARG A 443 22.42 6.19 -8.73
N ILE A 444 22.26 4.87 -8.82
CA ILE A 444 21.45 4.23 -9.87
C ILE A 444 19.96 4.45 -9.59
N VAL A 445 19.57 4.25 -8.33
CA VAL A 445 18.17 4.26 -7.92
C VAL A 445 17.64 5.67 -7.78
N HIS A 446 18.39 6.57 -7.12
CA HIS A 446 17.95 7.91 -6.76
C HIS A 446 18.62 8.99 -7.61
N TYR A 447 17.82 9.64 -8.45
CA TYR A 447 18.26 10.84 -9.17
C TYR A 447 18.43 12.02 -8.21
N TYR A 448 17.37 12.32 -7.43
CA TYR A 448 17.45 13.24 -6.31
C TYR A 448 17.81 12.49 -5.03
N GLN A 449 18.77 13.02 -4.28
CA GLN A 449 19.27 12.43 -3.03
C GLN A 449 19.12 13.39 -1.85
N ASP A 450 18.28 14.41 -2.01
CA ASP A 450 17.88 15.34 -0.96
C ASP A 450 16.52 14.96 -0.37
N ALA A 451 16.07 15.75 0.60
CA ALA A 451 14.79 15.59 1.30
C ALA A 451 13.74 16.59 0.78
N ASP A 452 13.62 16.72 -0.54
CA ASP A 452 12.76 17.72 -1.20
C ASP A 452 11.81 17.11 -2.24
N SER A 453 11.53 15.80 -2.12
CA SER A 453 10.64 15.10 -3.06
C SER A 453 9.20 15.60 -2.98
N SER A 454 8.73 15.92 -1.77
CA SER A 454 7.37 16.40 -1.50
C SER A 454 7.11 17.75 -2.15
N THR A 455 8.07 18.67 -2.07
CA THR A 455 8.00 19.98 -2.74
C THR A 455 7.88 19.80 -4.24
N ARG A 456 8.75 19.00 -4.86
CA ARG A 456 8.70 18.74 -6.32
C ARG A 456 7.38 18.14 -6.78
N VAL A 457 6.80 17.24 -6.00
CA VAL A 457 5.48 16.67 -6.31
C VAL A 457 4.39 17.73 -6.17
N TRP A 458 4.43 18.59 -5.15
CA TRP A 458 3.48 19.69 -5.02
C TRP A 458 3.62 20.75 -6.12
N GLU A 459 4.84 21.06 -6.56
CA GLU A 459 5.08 21.94 -7.71
C GLU A 459 4.52 21.34 -9.01
N LEU A 460 4.71 20.03 -9.21
CA LEU A 460 4.13 19.31 -10.33
C LEU A 460 2.60 19.34 -10.30
N ILE A 461 2.01 19.08 -9.13
CA ILE A 461 0.56 19.18 -8.91
C ILE A 461 0.07 20.60 -9.24
N ASP A 462 0.74 21.63 -8.72
CA ASP A 462 0.36 23.02 -8.93
C ASP A 462 0.42 23.44 -10.40
N GLN A 463 1.47 23.00 -11.10
CA GLN A 463 1.61 23.18 -12.54
C GLN A 463 0.45 22.53 -13.28
N MET A 464 0.13 21.27 -12.99
CA MET A 464 -0.94 20.53 -13.67
C MET A 464 -2.32 21.14 -13.42
N MET A 465 -2.60 21.54 -12.18
CA MET A 465 -3.86 22.20 -11.81
C MET A 465 -4.03 23.56 -12.48
N SER A 466 -2.94 24.28 -12.77
CA SER A 466 -2.98 25.60 -13.42
C SER A 466 -3.17 25.55 -14.94
N HIS A 467 -3.01 24.38 -15.58
CA HIS A 467 -3.10 24.21 -17.05
C HIS A 467 -4.36 23.47 -17.50
N CYS A 468 -5.36 23.30 -16.63
CA CYS A 468 -6.53 22.45 -16.84
C CYS A 468 -7.87 23.19 -16.78
#